data_AF-A0A3N9WSJ6-F1
#
_entry.id   AF-A0A3N9WSJ6-F1
#
_cell.length_a   1.000
_cell.length_b   1.000
_cell.length_c   1.000
_cell.angle_alpha   90.00
_cell.angle_beta   90.00
_cell.angle_gamma   90.00
#
_symmetry.space_group_name_H-M   'P 1'
#
loop_
_entity.id
_entity.type
_entity.pdbx_description
1 polymer ?
#
loop_
_entity_poly.entity_id
_entity_poly.type
_entity_poly.pdbx_seq_one_letter_code
_entity_poly.pdbx_strand_id
1 'polypeptide(L)' 'MVFATKPQLAQAMLARAMDAGVPARWVTANEAYGQDSKFRTFCDQRRVGYVVAVLRDQQIGLGVHRPRRHPGRTSP' A
#
# COMPACT_ATOMS: atom_id res chain seq x y z
N MET A 1 -25.28 -9.29 -5.59
CA MET A 1 -24.01 -8.86 -6.23
C MET A 1 -23.56 -7.58 -5.53
N VAL A 2 -22.35 -7.53 -4.98
CA VAL A 2 -21.87 -6.37 -4.19
C VAL A 2 -21.16 -5.38 -5.12
N PHE A 3 -21.48 -4.09 -4.98
CA PHE A 3 -20.82 -3.02 -5.72
C PHE A 3 -19.40 -2.79 -5.19
N ALA A 4 -18.41 -2.68 -6.08
CA ALA A 4 -17.03 -2.38 -5.73
C ALA A 4 -16.69 -0.93 -6.12
N THR A 5 -16.07 -0.20 -5.20
CA THR A 5 -15.56 1.15 -5.48
C THR A 5 -14.34 1.07 -6.39
N LYS A 6 -13.99 2.20 -7.03
CA LYS A 6 -12.82 2.29 -7.91
C LYS A 6 -11.51 1.85 -7.21
N PRO A 7 -11.22 2.24 -5.94
CA PRO A 7 -10.06 1.71 -5.21
C PRO A 7 -10.09 0.20 -5.00
N GLN A 8 -11.25 -0.39 -4.71
CA GLN A 8 -11.39 -1.84 -4.51
C GLN A 8 -11.13 -2.61 -5.80
N LEU A 9 -11.66 -2.13 -6.93
CA LEU A 9 -11.37 -2.68 -8.25
C LEU A 9 -9.89 -2.61 -8.60
N ALA A 10 -9.24 -1.47 -8.34
CA ALA A 10 -7.81 -1.31 -8.58
C ALA A 10 -6.96 -2.27 -7.74
N GLN A 11 -7.28 -2.46 -6.45
CA GLN A 11 -6.61 -3.45 -5.59
C GLN A 11 -6.74 -4.86 -6.16
N ALA A 12 -7.92 -5.25 -6.63
CA ALA A 12 -8.15 -6.56 -7.24
C ALA A 12 -7.42 -6.74 -8.57
N MET A 13 -7.32 -5.70 -9.40
CA MET A 13 -6.52 -5.73 -10.63
C MET A 13 -5.02 -5.86 -10.33
N LEU A 14 -4.53 -5.07 -9.38
CA LEU A 14 -3.13 -5.07 -8.99
C LEU A 14 -2.72 -6.41 -8.35
N ALA A 15 -3.57 -6.96 -7.47
CA ALA A 15 -3.38 -8.30 -6.90
C ALA A 15 -3.19 -9.35 -8.01
N ARG A 16 -4.10 -9.39 -8.99
CA ARG A 16 -4.01 -10.32 -10.13
C ARG A 16 -2.73 -10.16 -10.94
N ALA A 17 -2.31 -8.93 -11.22
CA ALA A 17 -1.07 -8.67 -11.95
C ALA A 17 0.16 -9.17 -11.18
N MET A 18 0.20 -8.95 -9.87
CA MET A 18 1.30 -9.43 -9.02
C MET A 18 1.30 -10.95 -8.89
N ASP A 19 0.13 -11.56 -8.71
CA ASP A 19 -0.02 -13.01 -8.59
C ASP A 19 0.34 -13.71 -9.92
N ALA A 20 0.14 -13.02 -11.06
CA ALA A 20 0.60 -13.46 -12.38
C ALA A 20 2.11 -13.22 -12.63
N GLY A 21 2.85 -12.67 -11.66
CA GLY A 21 4.30 -12.48 -11.76
C GLY A 21 4.73 -11.29 -12.63
N VAL A 22 3.85 -10.31 -12.86
CA VAL A 22 4.21 -9.10 -13.63
C VAL A 22 5.42 -8.42 -12.95
N PRO A 23 6.51 -8.11 -13.68
CA PRO A 23 7.77 -7.67 -13.09
C PRO A 23 7.75 -6.21 -12.59
N ALA A 24 6.58 -5.57 -12.49
CA ALA A 24 6.45 -4.22 -11.98
C ALA A 24 6.89 -4.15 -10.51
N ARG A 25 7.76 -3.18 -10.20
CA ARG A 25 8.30 -2.96 -8.85
C ARG A 25 7.62 -1.82 -8.08
N TRP A 26 6.81 -1.04 -8.79
CA TRP A 26 6.13 0.12 -8.24
C TRP A 26 4.81 0.39 -8.96
N VAL A 27 3.93 1.14 -8.29
CA VAL A 27 2.59 1.49 -8.78
C VAL A 27 2.39 3.00 -8.69
N THR A 28 1.71 3.59 -9.67
CA THR A 28 1.23 4.97 -9.58
C THR A 28 -0.28 5.01 -9.42
N ALA A 29 -0.78 5.96 -8.62
CA ALA A 29 -2.21 6.22 -8.53
C ALA A 29 -2.49 7.70 -8.28
N ASN A 30 -3.67 8.16 -8.72
CA ASN A 30 -4.12 9.53 -8.48
C ASN A 30 -4.79 9.71 -7.10
N GLU A 31 -5.22 10.93 -6.80
CA GLU A 31 -5.74 11.35 -5.48
C GLU A 31 -6.99 10.59 -5.04
N ALA A 32 -7.76 10.05 -5.99
CA ALA A 32 -8.92 9.20 -5.68
C ALA A 32 -8.53 7.91 -4.94
N TYR A 33 -7.26 7.50 -5.01
CA TYR A 33 -6.70 6.37 -4.27
C TYR A 33 -5.90 6.80 -3.04
N GLY A 34 -5.43 8.06 -3.01
CA GLY A 34 -4.65 8.61 -1.90
C GLY A 34 -5.48 8.85 -0.64
N GLN A 35 -6.75 9.24 -0.77
CA GLN A 35 -7.64 9.41 0.39
C GLN A 35 -7.94 8.09 1.12
N ASP A 36 -7.91 6.96 0.40
CA ASP A 36 -8.16 5.65 0.98
C ASP A 36 -6.86 5.08 1.55
N SER A 37 -6.72 5.13 2.88
CA SER A 37 -5.59 4.53 3.59
C SER A 37 -5.42 3.03 3.25
N LYS A 38 -6.49 2.33 2.87
CA LYS A 38 -6.46 0.91 2.51
C LYS A 38 -5.64 0.64 1.25
N PHE A 39 -5.60 1.57 0.29
CA PHE A 39 -4.79 1.40 -0.91
C PHE A 39 -3.29 1.42 -0.57
N ARG A 40 -2.87 2.36 0.29
CA ARG A 40 -1.48 2.43 0.76
C ARG A 40 -1.11 1.22 1.61
N THR A 41 -1.97 0.83 2.54
CA THR A 41 -1.79 -0.39 3.33
C THR A 41 -1.71 -1.65 2.47
N PHE A 42 -2.49 -1.75 1.39
CA PHE A 42 -2.41 -2.86 0.44
C PHE A 42 -1.03 -2.92 -0.22
N CYS A 43 -0.51 -1.79 -0.71
CA CYS A 43 0.82 -1.74 -1.31
C CYS A 43 1.92 -2.11 -0.29
N ASP A 44 1.82 -1.62 0.95
CA ASP A 44 2.74 -1.98 2.04
C ASP A 44 2.73 -3.49 2.32
N GLN A 45 1.53 -4.10 2.42
CA GLN A 45 1.36 -5.54 2.65
C GLN A 45 1.93 -6.38 1.50
N ARG A 46 1.73 -5.94 0.26
CA ARG A 46 2.27 -6.58 -0.94
C ARG A 46 3.75 -6.25 -1.20
N ARG A 47 4.35 -5.37 -0.39
CA ARG A 47 5.75 -4.91 -0.47
C ARG A 47 6.11 -4.33 -1.85
N VAL A 48 5.18 -3.61 -2.46
CA VAL A 48 5.38 -2.93 -3.75
C VAL A 48 5.56 -1.43 -3.49
N GLY A 49 6.54 -0.81 -4.16
CA GLY A 49 6.71 0.64 -4.08
C GLY A 49 5.50 1.36 -4.64
N TYR A 50 5.20 2.57 -4.17
CA TYR A 50 4.08 3.33 -4.73
C TYR A 50 4.32 4.83 -4.71
N VAL A 51 3.77 5.50 -5.73
CA VAL A 51 3.66 6.95 -5.83
C VAL A 51 2.18 7.27 -5.98
N VAL A 52 1.59 7.85 -4.94
CA VAL A 52 0.15 8.11 -4.90
C VAL A 52 -0.06 9.59 -4.64
N ALA A 53 -0.79 10.26 -5.54
CA ALA A 53 -1.19 11.63 -5.32
C ALA A 53 -2.14 11.71 -4.11
N VAL A 54 -2.05 12.78 -3.34
CA VAL A 54 -2.92 13.03 -2.18
C VAL A 54 -3.61 14.37 -2.36
N LEU A 55 -4.73 14.59 -1.67
CA LEU A 55 -5.29 15.94 -1.58
C LEU A 55 -4.30 16.89 -0.92
N ARG A 56 -4.36 18.17 -1.28
CA ARG A 56 -3.52 19.23 -0.70
C ARG A 56 -3.57 19.28 0.84
N ASP A 57 -4.75 19.02 1.42
CA ASP A 57 -4.99 19.11 2.87
C ASP A 57 -4.90 17.74 3.57
N GLN A 58 -4.47 16.68 2.85
CA GLN A 58 -4.31 15.35 3.43
C GLN A 58 -3.12 15.33 4.39
N GLN A 59 -3.38 15.09 5.67
CA GLN A 59 -2.30 14.81 6.61
C GLN A 59 -1.69 13.43 6.31
N ILE A 60 -0.38 13.44 6.09
CA ILE A 60 0.44 12.26 5.87
C ILE A 60 1.31 12.09 7.12
N GLY A 61 0.98 11.07 7.92
CA GLY A 61 1.89 10.65 8.98
C GLY A 61 3.14 10.08 8.32
N LEU A 62 4.27 10.77 8.47
CA LEU A 62 5.57 10.23 8.06
C LEU A 62 5.81 8.98 8.90
N GLY A 63 5.60 7.81 8.30
CA GLY A 63 5.71 6.54 9.00
C GLY A 63 7.12 6.39 9.55
N VAL A 64 7.33 6.70 10.83
CA VAL A 64 8.52 6.28 11.54
C VAL A 64 8.42 4.76 11.59
N HIS A 65 9.10 4.10 10.67
CA HIS A 65 9.14 2.65 10.58
C HIS A 65 9.73 2.13 11.89
N ARG A 66 8.88 1.70 12.83
CA ARG A 66 9.35 1.13 14.10
C ARG A 66 10.22 -0.08 13.74
N PRO A 67 11.51 -0.12 14.10
CA PRO A 67 12.28 -1.33 13.94
C PRO A 67 11.58 -2.42 14.74
N ARG A 68 11.30 -3.55 14.09
CA ARG A 68 10.72 -4.73 14.76
C ARG A 68 11.72 -5.15 15.84
N ARG A 69 11.32 -5.09 17.11
CA ARG A 69 12.11 -5.68 18.20
C ARG A 69 12.26 -7.17 17.91
N HIS A 70 13.51 -7.61 17.74
CA HIS A 70 13.84 -9.02 17.62
C HIS A 70 13.69 -9.66 19.02
N PRO A 71 12.83 -10.66 19.22
CA PRO A 71 12.75 -11.37 20.49
C PRO A 71 13.90 -12.39 20.51
N GLY A 72 15.03 -12.01 21.12
CA GLY A 72 16.16 -12.94 21.26
C GLY A 72 17.50 -12.25 21.28
N ARG A 73 17.76 -11.45 22.31
CA ARG A 73 19.13 -11.24 22.78
C ARG A 73 19.09 -11.22 24.29
N THR A 74 19.21 -12.40 24.89
CA THR A 74 19.66 -12.54 26.26
C THR A 74 21.09 -12.00 26.31
N SER A 75 21.28 -10.88 26.99
CA SER A 75 22.61 -10.40 27.38
C SER A 75 23.13 -11.25 28.55
N PRO A 76 24.47 -11.40 28.68
CA PRO A 76 25.11 -12.18 29.74
C PRO A 76 24.96 -11.55 31.13
#